data_AF-A0A5S3SEU3-F1
#
_entry.id   AF-A0A5S3SEU3-F1
#
_cell.length_a   1.000
_cell.length_b   1.000
_cell.length_c   1.000
_cell.angle_alpha   90.00
_cell.angle_beta   90.00
_cell.angle_gamma   90.00
#
_symmetry.space_group_name_H-M   'P 1'
#
loop_
_entity.id
_entity.type
_entity.pdbx_description
1 polymer ?
#
loop_
_entity_poly.entity_id
_entity_poly.type
_entity_poly.pdbx_seq_one_letter_code
_entity_poly.pdbx_strand_id
1 'polypeptide(L)'
;MESIHPTPPKSNETISQPATPIFSGKVQFSGKGAEFFGIWIVNILLSVITLGIYSAWAKVRTYRYFYGHTRIDGHSFDYLATPIQILKGRILAVIVFFVYTFTTSFLPIVGFLFAIGFLFLMPWIINQGLRFNMRMTRHRNVRFAFKGDYGEAFINFILLPIASVFTLYLLMPYVIKRIDSYIHSNISYGDKPLNVNLKGETYYLTALICFVVSSITMVLFMGILGLFGLGLMDIENQQNSAVMVILPIIMMIAYVLMIAIVTAVWTAAIRNHIFDNSQFENVATFNSELKPIPFAILLLTNMLAIVFSLGLAYPWAKVRTSKMLANVTTVTIYPEALNLIDTQQEQQSSFAEEAANVFDIDLSLT
;
A
#
# COMPACT_ATOMS: atom_id res chain seq x y z
N MET A 1 25.95 69.00 1.90
CA MET A 1 26.06 68.11 3.08
C MET A 1 25.09 66.98 2.84
N GLU A 2 25.60 65.88 2.32
CA GLU A 2 24.83 64.73 1.84
C GLU A 2 24.94 63.63 2.89
N SER A 3 23.79 63.17 3.39
CA SER A 3 23.66 62.29 4.55
C SER A 3 24.06 60.86 4.22
N ILE A 4 25.16 60.38 4.79
CA ILE A 4 25.60 58.98 4.69
C ILE A 4 24.83 58.17 5.74
N HIS A 5 23.81 57.43 5.30
CA HIS A 5 23.20 56.37 6.10
C HIS A 5 24.07 55.10 6.05
N PRO A 6 24.43 54.48 7.18
CA PRO A 6 25.08 53.18 7.19
C PRO A 6 24.03 52.08 6.93
N THR A 7 24.27 51.28 5.89
CA THR A 7 23.53 50.05 5.61
C THR A 7 23.75 49.01 6.72
N PRO A 8 22.69 48.29 7.16
CA PRO A 8 22.86 47.21 8.14
C PRO A 8 23.60 46.01 7.51
N PRO A 9 24.35 45.22 8.30
CA PRO A 9 25.06 44.06 7.78
C PRO A 9 24.04 43.01 7.31
N LYS A 10 24.22 42.51 6.10
CA LYS A 10 23.50 41.33 5.59
C LYS A 10 23.69 40.20 6.60
N SER A 11 22.60 39.72 7.18
CA SER A 11 22.57 38.47 7.91
C SER A 11 23.13 37.38 7.01
N ASN A 12 24.22 36.75 7.43
CA ASN A 12 24.71 35.52 6.82
C ASN A 12 23.58 34.48 6.90
N GLU A 13 22.84 34.32 5.80
CA GLU A 13 22.08 33.11 5.53
C GLU A 13 23.09 31.97 5.63
N THR A 14 23.04 31.26 6.75
CA THR A 14 23.83 30.06 6.94
C THR A 14 23.18 29.06 6.01
N ILE A 15 23.71 28.95 4.79
CA ILE A 15 23.39 27.86 3.87
C ILE A 15 23.78 26.61 4.64
N SER A 16 22.80 25.94 5.23
CA SER A 16 22.98 24.67 5.92
C SER A 16 23.58 23.70 4.90
N GLN A 17 24.89 23.49 4.96
CA GLN A 17 25.53 22.44 4.18
C GLN A 17 24.77 21.14 4.48
N PRO A 18 24.35 20.37 3.46
CA PRO A 18 23.66 19.12 3.70
C PRO A 18 24.60 18.25 4.54
N ALA A 19 24.14 17.86 5.73
CA ALA A 19 24.91 17.05 6.65
C ALA A 19 25.42 15.80 5.90
N THR A 20 26.70 15.46 6.08
CA THR A 20 27.27 14.26 5.47
C THR A 20 26.49 13.03 5.93
N PRO A 21 26.02 12.16 5.02
CA PRO A 21 25.26 10.99 5.42
C PRO A 21 26.14 10.01 6.20
N ILE A 22 25.60 9.45 7.28
CA ILE A 22 26.27 8.43 8.11
C ILE A 22 26.10 7.03 7.53
N PHE A 23 25.04 6.80 6.75
CA PHE A 23 24.79 5.55 6.05
C PHE A 23 24.10 5.86 4.71
N SER A 24 24.49 5.15 3.65
CA SER A 24 23.75 5.12 2.40
C SER A 24 23.81 3.72 1.83
N GLY A 25 22.66 3.07 1.71
CA GLY A 25 22.62 1.67 1.30
C GLY A 25 21.22 1.16 1.01
N LYS A 26 21.18 -0.03 0.42
CA LYS A 26 19.92 -0.69 0.05
C LYS A 26 19.25 -1.29 1.29
N VAL A 27 17.91 -1.28 1.28
CA VAL A 27 17.12 -2.07 2.23
C VAL A 27 17.43 -3.54 2.01
N GLN A 28 17.68 -4.26 3.10
CA GLN A 28 18.00 -5.69 3.06
C GLN A 28 16.80 -6.51 3.47
N PHE A 29 16.44 -7.52 2.67
CA PHE A 29 15.41 -8.48 3.04
C PHE A 29 16.00 -9.89 3.09
N SER A 30 16.03 -10.50 4.28
CA SER A 30 16.64 -11.81 4.53
C SER A 30 15.66 -12.98 4.57
N GLY A 31 14.35 -12.72 4.42
CA GLY A 31 13.30 -13.73 4.53
C GLY A 31 13.37 -14.80 3.43
N LYS A 32 12.99 -16.03 3.78
CA LYS A 32 13.04 -17.22 2.91
C LYS A 32 11.63 -17.79 2.68
N GLY A 33 11.34 -18.14 1.43
CA GLY A 33 10.02 -18.65 1.03
C GLY A 33 9.60 -19.92 1.75
N ALA A 34 10.51 -20.89 1.91
CA ALA A 34 10.22 -22.16 2.58
C ALA A 34 9.95 -21.99 4.09
N GLU A 35 10.68 -21.09 4.75
CA GLU A 35 10.47 -20.76 6.16
C GLU A 35 9.11 -20.07 6.35
N PHE A 36 8.81 -19.09 5.51
CA PHE A 36 7.52 -18.40 5.56
C PHE A 36 6.35 -19.32 5.19
N PHE A 37 6.54 -20.27 4.28
CA PHE A 37 5.53 -21.28 3.94
C PHE A 37 5.11 -22.10 5.16
N GLY A 38 6.07 -22.56 5.97
CA GLY A 38 5.78 -23.29 7.22
C GLY A 38 4.94 -22.48 8.21
N ILE A 39 5.23 -21.19 8.34
CA ILE A 39 4.42 -20.28 9.17
C ILE A 39 3.02 -20.11 8.58
N TRP A 40 2.93 -19.89 7.28
CA TRP A 40 1.69 -19.60 6.57
C TRP A 40 0.72 -20.79 6.57
N ILE A 41 1.19 -22.01 6.30
CA ILE A 41 0.31 -23.19 6.24
C ILE A 41 -0.29 -23.53 7.60
N VAL A 42 0.52 -23.43 8.67
CA VAL A 42 0.03 -23.60 10.06
C VAL A 42 -0.98 -22.52 10.40
N ASN A 43 -0.71 -21.28 9.98
CA ASN A 43 -1.63 -20.18 10.21
C ASN A 43 -2.97 -20.36 9.49
N ILE A 44 -2.98 -20.87 8.25
CA ILE A 44 -4.21 -21.20 7.53
C ILE A 44 -4.97 -22.31 8.25
N LEU A 45 -4.31 -23.41 8.58
CA LEU A 45 -4.94 -24.55 9.24
C LEU A 45 -5.61 -24.12 10.57
N LEU A 46 -4.89 -23.38 11.40
CA LEU A 46 -5.44 -22.86 12.65
C LEU A 46 -6.56 -21.84 12.44
N SER A 47 -6.46 -20.99 11.40
CA SER A 47 -7.53 -20.05 11.06
C SER A 47 -8.80 -20.77 10.63
N VAL A 48 -8.70 -21.85 9.84
CA VAL A 48 -9.87 -22.64 9.42
C VAL A 48 -10.49 -23.36 10.62
N ILE A 49 -9.69 -24.05 11.44
CA ILE A 49 -10.18 -24.79 12.62
C ILE A 49 -10.87 -23.87 13.63
N THR A 50 -10.41 -22.63 13.76
CA THR A 50 -10.98 -21.64 14.69
C THR A 50 -12.03 -20.72 14.05
N LEU A 51 -12.58 -21.10 12.89
CA LEU A 51 -13.59 -20.31 12.16
C LEU A 51 -13.17 -18.84 11.94
N GLY A 52 -11.89 -18.62 11.66
CA GLY A 52 -11.30 -17.31 11.39
C GLY A 52 -10.79 -16.58 12.62
N ILE A 53 -11.03 -17.02 13.86
CA ILE A 53 -10.56 -16.31 15.08
C ILE A 53 -9.02 -16.23 15.12
N TYR A 54 -8.33 -17.34 14.83
CA TYR A 54 -6.87 -17.40 14.85
C TYR A 54 -6.21 -16.49 13.80
N SER A 55 -6.96 -15.99 12.81
CA SER A 55 -6.41 -15.11 11.78
C SER A 55 -5.81 -13.82 12.35
N ALA A 56 -6.15 -13.40 13.58
CA ALA A 56 -5.52 -12.26 14.25
C ALA A 56 -4.07 -12.58 14.67
N TRP A 57 -3.83 -13.78 15.19
CA TRP A 57 -2.49 -14.29 15.49
C TRP A 57 -1.69 -14.53 14.22
N ALA A 58 -2.35 -15.07 13.18
CA ALA A 58 -1.73 -15.25 11.87
C ALA A 58 -1.18 -13.93 11.32
N LYS A 59 -1.99 -12.85 11.38
CA LYS A 59 -1.57 -11.51 10.95
C LYS A 59 -0.32 -11.05 11.71
N VAL A 60 -0.33 -11.07 13.04
CA VAL A 60 0.84 -10.66 13.85
C VAL A 60 2.09 -11.49 13.53
N ARG A 61 1.97 -12.81 13.39
CA ARG A 61 3.12 -13.67 13.03
C ARG A 61 3.67 -13.33 11.65
N THR A 62 2.80 -13.05 10.68
CA THR A 62 3.22 -12.60 9.35
C THR A 62 3.94 -11.26 9.42
N TYR A 63 3.38 -10.25 10.08
CA TYR A 63 4.03 -8.94 10.18
C TYR A 63 5.38 -9.00 10.91
N ARG A 64 5.46 -9.73 12.04
CA ARG A 64 6.74 -9.95 12.75
C ARG A 64 7.77 -10.66 11.88
N TYR A 65 7.36 -11.63 11.05
CA TYR A 65 8.26 -12.29 10.11
C TYR A 65 8.84 -11.30 9.10
N PHE A 66 8.00 -10.55 8.38
CA PHE A 66 8.48 -9.64 7.34
C PHE A 66 9.26 -8.45 7.90
N TYR A 67 8.85 -7.88 9.03
CA TYR A 67 9.51 -6.73 9.64
C TYR A 67 10.88 -7.14 10.21
N GLY A 68 10.95 -8.27 10.93
CA GLY A 68 12.22 -8.78 11.47
C GLY A 68 13.24 -9.18 10.39
N HIS A 69 12.78 -9.52 9.19
CA HIS A 69 13.61 -9.82 8.03
C HIS A 69 13.91 -8.60 7.15
N THR A 70 13.32 -7.43 7.43
CA THR A 70 13.60 -6.18 6.71
C THR A 70 14.55 -5.34 7.53
N ARG A 71 15.72 -5.00 6.98
CA ARG A 71 16.78 -4.26 7.68
C ARG A 71 17.23 -3.03 6.93
N ILE A 72 17.54 -1.97 7.69
CA ILE A 72 18.18 -0.73 7.24
C ILE A 72 19.32 -0.46 8.21
N ASP A 73 20.52 -0.11 7.70
CA ASP A 73 21.68 0.20 8.54
C ASP A 73 21.98 -0.90 9.59
N GLY A 74 21.81 -2.17 9.20
CA GLY A 74 22.02 -3.33 10.08
C GLY A 74 20.91 -3.62 11.10
N HIS A 75 19.96 -2.71 11.30
CA HIS A 75 18.84 -2.85 12.24
C HIS A 75 17.56 -3.33 11.56
N SER A 76 16.83 -4.24 12.20
CA SER A 76 15.52 -4.71 11.71
C SER A 76 14.38 -3.82 12.17
N PHE A 77 13.25 -3.90 11.45
CA PHE A 77 11.98 -3.38 11.95
C PHE A 77 11.36 -4.35 12.96
N ASP A 78 10.60 -3.80 13.90
CA ASP A 78 9.81 -4.57 14.86
C ASP A 78 8.32 -4.27 14.68
N TYR A 79 7.51 -5.32 14.79
CA TYR A 79 6.05 -5.20 14.84
C TYR A 79 5.54 -5.49 16.25
N LEU A 80 5.05 -4.45 16.92
CA LEU A 80 4.73 -4.44 18.35
C LEU A 80 3.32 -4.92 18.68
N ALA A 81 2.44 -5.05 17.68
CA ALA A 81 1.05 -5.38 17.93
C ALA A 81 0.89 -6.75 18.60
N THR A 82 -0.14 -6.84 19.43
CA THR A 82 -0.60 -8.10 20.04
C THR A 82 -1.83 -8.61 19.28
N PRO A 83 -2.00 -9.94 19.13
CA PRO A 83 -3.13 -10.50 18.40
C PRO A 83 -4.50 -10.06 18.95
N ILE A 84 -4.60 -9.85 20.26
CA ILE A 84 -5.84 -9.46 20.93
C ILE A 84 -6.32 -8.07 20.51
N GLN A 85 -5.40 -7.14 20.21
CA GLN A 85 -5.76 -5.81 19.71
C GLN A 85 -6.51 -5.95 18.37
N ILE A 86 -5.93 -6.67 17.41
CA ILE A 86 -6.54 -6.92 16.10
C ILE A 86 -7.86 -7.71 16.23
N LEU A 87 -7.93 -8.68 17.15
CA LEU A 87 -9.14 -9.47 17.36
C LEU A 87 -10.32 -8.63 17.85
N LYS A 88 -10.11 -7.71 18.80
CA LYS A 88 -11.17 -6.78 19.27
C LYS A 88 -11.82 -6.05 18.10
N GLY A 89 -10.99 -5.63 17.15
CA GLY A 89 -11.46 -4.97 15.94
C GLY A 89 -12.33 -5.81 15.04
N ARG A 90 -11.91 -7.06 14.80
CA ARG A 90 -12.69 -8.01 14.00
C ARG A 90 -14.00 -8.38 14.66
N ILE A 91 -14.01 -8.54 15.99
CA ILE A 91 -15.25 -8.80 16.73
C ILE A 91 -16.22 -7.62 16.55
N LEU A 92 -15.75 -6.37 16.69
CA LEU A 92 -16.62 -5.22 16.45
C LEU A 92 -17.15 -5.18 15.02
N ALA A 93 -16.30 -5.44 14.01
CA ALA A 93 -16.72 -5.49 12.62
C ALA A 93 -17.79 -6.55 12.36
N VAL A 94 -17.65 -7.74 12.98
CA VAL A 94 -18.64 -8.82 12.90
C VAL A 94 -19.96 -8.42 13.56
N ILE A 95 -19.92 -7.77 14.73
CA ILE A 95 -21.13 -7.25 15.41
C ILE A 95 -21.83 -6.22 14.53
N VAL A 96 -21.08 -5.23 14.00
CA VAL A 96 -21.61 -4.19 13.11
C VAL A 96 -22.23 -4.82 11.86
N PHE A 97 -21.58 -5.83 11.27
CA PHE A 97 -22.11 -6.56 10.12
C PHE A 97 -23.42 -7.27 10.44
N PHE A 98 -23.50 -8.02 11.55
CA PHE A 98 -24.74 -8.68 11.96
C PHE A 98 -25.87 -7.68 12.23
N VAL A 99 -25.57 -6.57 12.92
CA VAL A 99 -26.55 -5.50 13.16
C VAL A 99 -27.05 -4.91 11.84
N TYR A 100 -26.15 -4.65 10.90
CA TYR A 100 -26.51 -4.15 9.58
C TYR A 100 -27.39 -5.13 8.80
N THR A 101 -26.98 -6.39 8.66
CA THR A 101 -27.74 -7.43 7.95
C THR A 101 -29.10 -7.70 8.59
N PHE A 102 -29.17 -7.71 9.92
CA PHE A 102 -30.42 -7.87 10.63
C PHE A 102 -31.33 -6.66 10.37
N THR A 103 -30.82 -5.44 10.54
CA THR A 103 -31.61 -4.21 10.37
C THR A 103 -32.13 -4.07 8.94
N THR A 104 -31.30 -4.35 7.92
CA THR A 104 -31.72 -4.27 6.51
C THR A 104 -32.77 -5.32 6.14
N SER A 105 -32.78 -6.47 6.83
CA SER A 105 -33.77 -7.52 6.62
C SER A 105 -35.18 -7.14 7.09
N PHE A 106 -35.31 -6.30 8.11
CA PHE A 106 -36.61 -5.88 8.67
C PHE A 106 -37.02 -4.46 8.26
N LEU A 107 -36.06 -3.54 8.19
CA LEU A 107 -36.27 -2.11 7.98
C LEU A 107 -35.30 -1.58 6.91
N PRO A 108 -35.58 -1.79 5.61
CA PRO A 108 -34.69 -1.40 4.52
C PRO A 108 -34.28 0.08 4.55
N ILE A 109 -35.21 0.97 4.92
CA ILE A 109 -34.96 2.42 5.04
C ILE A 109 -33.93 2.71 6.15
N VAL A 110 -34.05 2.04 7.30
CA VAL A 110 -33.08 2.19 8.40
C VAL A 110 -31.73 1.62 7.98
N GLY A 111 -31.71 0.51 7.26
CA GLY A 111 -30.50 -0.06 6.67
C GLY A 111 -29.79 0.92 5.72
N PHE A 112 -30.53 1.62 4.88
CA PHE A 112 -29.96 2.66 4.00
C PHE A 112 -29.38 3.84 4.80
N LEU A 113 -30.10 4.33 5.83
CA LEU A 113 -29.58 5.37 6.72
C LEU A 113 -28.33 4.91 7.49
N PHE A 114 -28.28 3.64 7.89
CA PHE A 114 -27.10 3.04 8.50
C PHE A 114 -25.90 3.03 7.53
N ALA A 115 -26.12 2.65 6.27
CA ALA A 115 -25.08 2.66 5.24
C ALA A 115 -24.52 4.08 5.00
N ILE A 116 -25.39 5.10 5.00
CA ILE A 116 -24.95 6.50 4.94
C ILE A 116 -24.14 6.86 6.19
N GLY A 117 -24.63 6.54 7.40
CA GLY A 117 -23.88 6.79 8.63
C GLY A 117 -22.51 6.11 8.64
N PHE A 118 -22.43 4.88 8.13
CA PHE A 118 -21.18 4.14 7.99
C PHE A 118 -20.22 4.79 6.99
N LEU A 119 -20.72 5.33 5.87
CA LEU A 119 -19.93 6.10 4.90
C LEU A 119 -19.21 7.29 5.58
N PHE A 120 -19.90 8.01 6.48
CA PHE A 120 -19.28 9.09 7.27
C PHE A 120 -18.36 8.57 8.38
N LEU A 121 -18.56 7.35 8.87
CA LEU A 121 -17.66 6.73 9.85
C LEU A 121 -16.33 6.26 9.22
N MET A 122 -16.32 5.93 7.92
CA MET A 122 -15.16 5.36 7.21
C MET A 122 -13.87 6.18 7.33
N PRO A 123 -13.85 7.52 7.16
CA PRO A 123 -12.62 8.31 7.32
C PRO A 123 -12.01 8.23 8.71
N TRP A 124 -12.86 8.18 9.74
CA TRP A 124 -12.40 7.99 11.10
C TRP A 124 -11.77 6.61 11.27
N ILE A 125 -12.42 5.55 10.77
CA ILE A 125 -11.90 4.17 10.80
C ILE A 125 -10.55 4.07 10.07
N ILE A 126 -10.43 4.69 8.89
CA ILE A 126 -9.18 4.74 8.12
C ILE A 126 -8.06 5.39 8.93
N ASN A 127 -8.32 6.54 9.54
CA ASN A 127 -7.34 7.23 10.37
C ASN A 127 -6.93 6.40 11.58
N GLN A 128 -7.88 5.71 12.22
CA GLN A 128 -7.59 4.81 13.33
C GLN A 128 -6.69 3.65 12.91
N GLY A 129 -6.93 3.04 11.75
CA GLY A 129 -6.08 1.97 11.22
C GLY A 129 -4.68 2.42 10.85
N LEU A 130 -4.53 3.59 10.24
CA LEU A 130 -3.22 4.17 9.94
C LEU A 130 -2.46 4.52 11.22
N ARG A 131 -3.13 5.07 12.24
CA ARG A 131 -2.54 5.34 13.58
C ARG A 131 -2.06 4.06 14.24
N PHE A 132 -2.90 3.03 14.27
CA PHE A 132 -2.54 1.73 14.84
C PHE A 132 -1.33 1.12 14.12
N ASN A 133 -1.37 1.03 12.79
CA ASN A 133 -0.29 0.40 12.02
C ASN A 133 1.05 1.12 12.16
N MET A 134 1.07 2.46 12.12
CA MET A 134 2.30 3.22 12.31
C MET A 134 2.84 3.08 13.74
N ARG A 135 1.97 3.17 14.76
CA ARG A 135 2.39 3.03 16.18
C ARG A 135 2.94 1.64 16.50
N MET A 136 2.46 0.61 15.81
CA MET A 136 2.93 -0.77 15.96
C MET A 136 4.19 -1.06 15.13
N THR A 137 4.69 -0.09 14.37
CA THR A 137 5.93 -0.17 13.60
C THR A 137 7.05 0.55 14.34
N ARG A 138 8.17 -0.13 14.57
CA ARG A 138 9.35 0.43 15.25
C ARG A 138 10.63 0.12 14.50
N HIS A 139 11.55 1.06 14.48
CA HIS A 139 12.91 0.89 13.97
C HIS A 139 13.90 1.61 14.89
N ARG A 140 15.03 0.99 15.23
CA ARG A 140 16.03 1.54 16.17
C ARG A 140 15.43 2.09 17.47
N ASN A 141 14.47 1.36 18.05
CA ASN A 141 13.70 1.77 19.24
C ASN A 141 12.83 3.03 19.11
N VAL A 142 12.74 3.64 17.93
CA VAL A 142 11.87 4.78 17.64
C VAL A 142 10.63 4.29 16.88
N ARG A 143 9.45 4.72 17.34
CA ARG A 143 8.17 4.34 16.74
C ARG A 143 7.77 5.31 15.64
N PHE A 144 7.05 4.78 14.66
CA PHE A 144 6.33 5.61 13.71
C PHE A 144 5.01 6.08 14.32
N ALA A 145 4.50 7.21 13.83
CA ALA A 145 3.20 7.73 14.22
C ALA A 145 2.46 8.24 12.99
N PHE A 146 1.13 8.36 13.11
CA PHE A 146 0.28 8.97 12.09
C PHE A 146 -0.55 10.09 12.70
N LYS A 147 -0.56 11.27 12.09
CA LYS A 147 -1.21 12.49 12.61
C LYS A 147 -2.36 13.01 11.73
N GLY A 148 -2.97 12.14 10.91
CA GLY A 148 -4.04 12.56 9.99
C GLY A 148 -5.36 12.96 10.67
N ASP A 149 -6.02 13.97 10.10
CA ASP A 149 -7.28 14.54 10.58
C ASP A 149 -8.52 13.94 9.90
N TYR A 150 -9.67 13.95 10.59
CA TYR A 150 -10.93 13.43 10.04
C TYR A 150 -11.41 14.22 8.81
N GLY A 151 -11.31 15.55 8.82
CA GLY A 151 -11.81 16.40 7.73
C GLY A 151 -11.07 16.13 6.42
N GLU A 152 -9.73 16.11 6.49
CA GLU A 152 -8.90 15.76 5.33
C GLU A 152 -9.15 14.33 4.86
N ALA A 153 -9.29 13.35 5.77
CA ALA A 153 -9.65 11.99 5.39
C ALA A 153 -11.02 11.92 4.69
N PHE A 154 -12.03 12.66 5.18
CA PHE A 154 -13.35 12.69 4.56
C PHE A 154 -13.29 13.24 3.13
N ILE A 155 -12.55 14.32 2.91
CA ILE A 155 -12.36 14.89 1.57
C ILE A 155 -11.64 13.89 0.66
N ASN A 156 -10.53 13.32 1.11
CA ASN A 156 -9.65 12.51 0.27
C ASN A 156 -10.19 11.11 -0.02
N PHE A 157 -10.89 10.46 0.91
CA PHE A 157 -11.39 9.08 0.76
C PHE A 157 -12.88 8.97 0.39
N ILE A 158 -13.68 10.02 0.55
CA ILE A 158 -15.13 9.98 0.27
C ILE A 158 -15.49 11.01 -0.81
N LEU A 159 -15.28 12.30 -0.52
CA LEU A 159 -15.76 13.37 -1.40
C LEU A 159 -15.09 13.34 -2.78
N LEU A 160 -13.76 13.24 -2.82
CA LEU A 160 -12.99 13.23 -4.06
C LEU A 160 -13.25 11.99 -4.94
N PRO A 161 -13.27 10.74 -4.40
CA PRO A 161 -13.70 9.57 -5.18
C PRO A 161 -15.11 9.70 -5.75
N ILE A 162 -16.08 10.21 -4.97
CA ILE A 162 -17.44 10.46 -5.47
C ILE A 162 -17.41 11.50 -6.60
N ALA A 163 -16.69 12.60 -6.42
CA ALA A 163 -16.52 13.61 -7.47
C ALA A 163 -15.90 13.02 -8.75
N SER A 164 -14.98 12.05 -8.61
CA SER A 164 -14.33 11.41 -9.75
C SER A 164 -15.30 10.63 -10.64
N VAL A 165 -16.36 10.04 -10.07
CA VAL A 165 -17.42 9.33 -10.83
C VAL A 165 -18.12 10.28 -11.80
N PHE A 166 -18.42 11.51 -11.36
CA PHE A 166 -19.05 12.53 -12.20
C PHE A 166 -18.14 13.05 -13.32
N THR A 167 -16.83 12.80 -13.23
CA THR A 167 -15.85 13.11 -14.28
C THR A 167 -15.50 11.91 -15.16
N LEU A 168 -16.29 10.83 -15.11
CA LEU A 168 -15.97 9.55 -15.77
C LEU A 168 -14.57 9.03 -15.40
N TYR A 169 -14.20 9.18 -14.13
CA TYR A 169 -12.89 8.81 -13.56
C TYR A 169 -11.68 9.61 -14.06
N LEU A 170 -11.86 10.67 -14.86
CA LEU A 170 -10.74 11.52 -15.29
C LEU A 170 -10.03 12.23 -14.13
N LEU A 171 -10.74 12.52 -13.04
CA LEU A 171 -10.16 13.07 -11.82
C LEU A 171 -9.37 12.04 -10.98
N MET A 172 -9.52 10.73 -11.25
CA MET A 172 -8.99 9.67 -10.38
C MET A 172 -7.46 9.75 -10.12
N PRO A 173 -6.59 10.07 -11.11
CA PRO A 173 -5.16 10.23 -10.84
C PRO A 173 -4.85 11.33 -9.82
N TYR A 174 -5.61 12.44 -9.84
CA TYR A 174 -5.51 13.49 -8.83
C TYR A 174 -5.99 13.02 -7.46
N VAL A 175 -7.10 12.25 -7.42
CA VAL A 175 -7.62 11.68 -6.16
C VAL A 175 -6.59 10.77 -5.52
N ILE A 176 -5.98 9.86 -6.29
CA ILE A 176 -4.95 8.95 -5.77
C ILE A 176 -3.74 9.75 -5.26
N LYS A 177 -3.28 10.77 -5.99
CA LYS A 177 -2.22 11.68 -5.54
C LYS A 177 -2.55 12.35 -4.21
N ARG A 178 -3.80 12.80 -4.01
CA ARG A 178 -4.26 13.39 -2.75
C ARG A 178 -4.29 12.39 -1.62
N ILE A 179 -4.74 11.15 -1.87
CA ILE A 179 -4.71 10.05 -0.90
C ILE A 179 -3.26 9.72 -0.50
N ASP A 180 -2.36 9.54 -1.48
CA ASP A 180 -0.95 9.23 -1.20
C ASP A 180 -0.27 10.36 -0.44
N SER A 181 -0.51 11.62 -0.83
CA SER A 181 0.00 12.79 -0.13
C SER A 181 -0.54 12.85 1.30
N TYR A 182 -1.84 12.62 1.50
CA TYR A 182 -2.46 12.59 2.83
C TYR A 182 -1.84 11.53 3.72
N ILE A 183 -1.62 10.33 3.21
CA ILE A 183 -1.09 9.23 4.02
C ILE A 183 0.37 9.47 4.37
N HIS A 184 1.21 9.79 3.39
CA HIS A 184 2.64 9.90 3.63
C HIS A 184 3.01 11.18 4.40
N SER A 185 2.39 12.33 4.10
CA SER A 185 2.70 13.59 4.82
C SER A 185 2.31 13.57 6.31
N ASN A 186 1.39 12.67 6.69
CA ASN A 186 0.96 12.52 8.07
C ASN A 186 1.73 11.45 8.85
N ILE A 187 2.72 10.78 8.23
CA ILE A 187 3.63 9.86 8.93
C ILE A 187 4.71 10.66 9.66
N SER A 188 5.04 10.28 10.89
CA SER A 188 6.21 10.78 11.60
C SER A 188 7.07 9.63 12.11
N TYR A 189 8.37 9.89 12.27
CA TYR A 189 9.32 8.98 12.89
C TYR A 189 9.89 9.67 14.14
N GLY A 190 9.48 9.21 15.32
CA GLY A 190 9.64 9.99 16.55
C GLY A 190 8.88 11.31 16.48
N ASP A 191 9.59 12.42 16.68
CA ASP A 191 9.07 13.79 16.61
C ASP A 191 9.13 14.41 15.19
N LYS A 192 9.83 13.79 14.24
CA LYS A 192 10.05 14.33 12.89
C LYS A 192 8.98 13.88 11.89
N PRO A 193 8.21 14.79 11.28
CA PRO A 193 7.24 14.44 10.24
C PRO A 193 7.93 14.10 8.91
N LEU A 194 7.26 13.30 8.08
CA LEU A 194 7.69 12.99 6.73
C LEU A 194 7.24 14.11 5.79
N ASN A 195 8.20 14.81 5.19
CA ASN A 195 7.94 15.83 4.18
C ASN A 195 7.84 15.16 2.81
N VAL A 196 6.71 15.37 2.13
CA VAL A 196 6.39 14.72 0.86
C VAL A 196 5.94 15.74 -0.16
N ASN A 197 6.60 15.78 -1.32
CA ASN A 197 6.26 16.69 -2.41
C ASN A 197 5.84 15.94 -3.68
N LEU A 198 4.59 15.47 -3.73
CA LEU A 198 4.07 14.74 -4.89
C LEU A 198 3.58 15.70 -5.98
N LYS A 199 4.09 15.52 -7.20
CA LYS A 199 3.60 16.18 -8.41
C LYS A 199 2.41 15.45 -9.01
N GLY A 200 1.36 16.20 -9.40
CA GLY A 200 0.16 15.63 -10.05
C GLY A 200 0.43 15.17 -11.49
N GLU A 201 1.37 15.82 -12.17
CA GLU A 201 1.79 15.48 -13.54
C GLU A 201 2.21 14.01 -13.66
N THR A 202 3.02 13.51 -12.71
CA THR A 202 3.46 12.11 -12.70
C THR A 202 2.29 11.13 -12.68
N TYR A 203 1.24 11.41 -11.91
CA TYR A 203 0.05 10.55 -11.81
C TYR A 203 -0.76 10.55 -13.10
N TYR A 204 -0.97 11.72 -13.71
CA TYR A 204 -1.69 11.82 -14.98
C TYR A 204 -0.92 11.18 -16.13
N LEU A 205 0.40 11.41 -16.20
CA LEU A 205 1.25 10.80 -17.21
C LEU A 205 1.30 9.27 -17.05
N THR A 206 1.41 8.77 -15.82
CA THR A 206 1.37 7.32 -15.55
C THR A 206 0.01 6.73 -15.94
N ALA A 207 -1.09 7.39 -15.60
CA ALA A 207 -2.43 6.96 -16.01
C ALA A 207 -2.58 6.89 -17.54
N LEU A 208 -2.05 7.89 -18.26
CA LEU A 208 -2.06 7.91 -19.72
C LEU A 208 -1.22 6.76 -20.30
N ILE A 209 -0.02 6.51 -19.75
CA ILE A 209 0.80 5.36 -20.16
C ILE A 209 0.05 4.05 -19.91
N CYS A 210 -0.55 3.87 -18.73
CA CYS A 210 -1.34 2.68 -18.41
C CYS A 210 -2.52 2.52 -19.39
N PHE A 211 -3.20 3.61 -19.74
CA PHE A 211 -4.30 3.60 -20.71
C PHE A 211 -3.80 3.18 -22.10
N VAL A 212 -2.70 3.74 -22.60
CA VAL A 212 -2.11 3.39 -23.89
C VAL A 212 -1.64 1.93 -23.91
N VAL A 213 -0.91 1.49 -22.88
CA VAL A 213 -0.43 0.10 -22.75
C VAL A 213 -1.59 -0.88 -22.68
N SER A 214 -2.65 -0.56 -21.93
CA SER A 214 -3.85 -1.40 -21.85
C SER A 214 -4.58 -1.47 -23.19
N SER A 215 -4.68 -0.35 -23.91
CA SER A 215 -5.33 -0.28 -25.22
C SER A 215 -4.57 -1.09 -26.27
N ILE A 216 -3.23 -0.95 -26.33
CA ILE A 216 -2.38 -1.75 -27.21
C ILE A 216 -2.54 -3.24 -26.91
N THR A 217 -2.51 -3.59 -25.61
CA THR A 217 -2.65 -4.96 -25.15
C THR A 217 -4.02 -5.54 -25.53
N MET A 218 -5.09 -4.75 -25.37
CA MET A 218 -6.45 -5.14 -25.77
C MET A 218 -6.59 -5.35 -27.28
N VAL A 219 -6.02 -4.46 -28.10
CA VAL A 219 -6.02 -4.59 -29.56
C VAL A 219 -5.27 -5.84 -30.01
N LEU A 220 -4.10 -6.12 -29.40
CA LEU A 220 -3.35 -7.35 -29.67
C LEU A 220 -4.18 -8.59 -29.35
N PHE A 221 -4.86 -8.61 -28.20
CA PHE A 221 -5.72 -9.73 -27.83
C PHE A 221 -6.96 -9.86 -28.70
N MET A 222 -7.61 -8.77 -29.08
CA MET A 222 -8.70 -8.80 -30.07
C MET A 222 -8.23 -9.31 -31.43
N GLY A 223 -7.02 -8.95 -31.86
CA GLY A 223 -6.41 -9.47 -33.10
C GLY A 223 -6.18 -10.98 -33.03
N ILE A 224 -5.62 -11.48 -31.91
CA ILE A 224 -5.46 -12.91 -31.66
C ILE A 224 -6.82 -13.61 -31.68
N LEU A 225 -7.82 -13.07 -30.96
CA LEU A 225 -9.19 -13.59 -30.98
C LEU A 225 -9.79 -13.64 -32.39
N GLY A 226 -9.61 -12.58 -33.18
CA GLY A 226 -10.11 -12.51 -34.55
C GLY A 226 -9.47 -13.56 -35.45
N LEU A 227 -8.15 -13.76 -35.36
CA LEU A 227 -7.43 -14.80 -36.11
C LEU A 227 -7.89 -16.21 -35.71
N PHE A 228 -8.02 -16.47 -34.40
CA PHE A 228 -8.59 -17.71 -33.91
C PHE A 228 -10.04 -17.90 -34.37
N GLY A 229 -10.86 -16.84 -34.35
CA GLY A 229 -12.25 -16.84 -34.81
C GLY A 229 -12.40 -17.13 -36.30
N LEU A 230 -11.56 -16.54 -37.14
CA LEU A 230 -11.55 -16.79 -38.60
C LEU A 230 -11.14 -18.22 -38.93
N GLY A 231 -10.15 -18.77 -38.23
CA GLY A 231 -9.75 -20.18 -38.37
C GLY A 231 -10.85 -21.18 -37.96
N LEU A 232 -11.89 -20.72 -37.27
CA LEU A 232 -13.06 -21.53 -36.90
C LEU A 232 -14.23 -21.36 -37.88
N MET A 233 -14.28 -20.27 -38.65
CA MET A 233 -15.30 -20.06 -39.70
C MET A 233 -15.08 -20.94 -40.93
N ASP A 234 -13.85 -21.40 -41.16
CA ASP A 234 -13.46 -22.27 -42.27
C ASP A 234 -13.65 -23.77 -41.95
N ILE A 235 -14.15 -24.10 -40.75
CA ILE A 235 -14.42 -25.48 -40.33
C ILE A 235 -15.92 -25.73 -40.38
N GLU A 236 -16.37 -26.36 -41.46
CA GLU A 236 -17.76 -26.78 -41.75
C GLU A 236 -18.35 -27.76 -40.71
N ASN A 237 -17.59 -28.15 -39.68
CA ASN A 237 -17.99 -29.10 -38.64
C ASN A 237 -18.04 -28.46 -37.24
N GLN A 238 -19.26 -28.09 -36.88
CA GLN A 238 -19.69 -27.59 -35.58
C GLN A 238 -19.64 -28.67 -34.49
N GLN A 239 -18.44 -29.10 -34.04
CA GLN A 239 -18.29 -29.84 -32.77
C GLN A 239 -16.87 -29.90 -32.17
N ASN A 240 -16.03 -28.89 -32.40
CA ASN A 240 -14.73 -28.84 -31.72
C ASN A 240 -14.87 -28.38 -30.26
N SER A 241 -15.14 -29.34 -29.37
CA SER A 241 -15.17 -29.16 -27.90
C SER A 241 -13.89 -28.51 -27.34
N ALA A 242 -12.75 -28.71 -28.00
CA ALA A 242 -11.47 -28.12 -27.62
C ALA A 242 -11.48 -26.58 -27.69
N VAL A 243 -12.17 -25.98 -28.66
CA VAL A 243 -12.17 -24.52 -28.87
C VAL A 243 -12.94 -23.80 -27.78
N MET A 244 -14.07 -24.36 -27.35
CA MET A 244 -14.86 -23.83 -26.24
C MET A 244 -14.08 -23.83 -24.91
N VAL A 245 -13.06 -24.68 -24.77
CA VAL A 245 -12.20 -24.75 -23.58
C VAL A 245 -10.94 -23.91 -23.73
N ILE A 246 -10.29 -23.94 -24.89
CA ILE A 246 -9.00 -23.25 -25.12
C ILE A 246 -9.18 -21.73 -25.19
N LEU A 247 -10.25 -21.24 -25.84
CA LEU A 247 -10.44 -19.80 -26.06
C LEU A 247 -10.64 -19.01 -24.74
N PRO A 248 -11.48 -19.44 -23.78
CA PRO A 248 -11.59 -18.78 -22.48
C PRO A 248 -10.28 -18.82 -21.69
N ILE A 249 -9.49 -19.90 -21.79
CA ILE A 249 -8.19 -20.01 -21.10
C ILE A 249 -7.20 -18.98 -21.65
N ILE A 250 -7.11 -18.84 -22.98
CA ILE A 250 -6.28 -17.82 -23.62
C ILE A 250 -6.72 -16.42 -23.17
N MET A 251 -8.02 -16.16 -23.10
CA MET A 251 -8.56 -14.88 -22.62
C MET A 251 -8.28 -14.61 -21.15
N MET A 252 -8.34 -15.64 -20.31
CA MET A 252 -7.96 -15.52 -18.90
C MET A 252 -6.47 -15.18 -18.77
N ILE A 253 -5.59 -15.87 -19.51
CA ILE A 253 -4.14 -15.58 -19.53
C ILE A 253 -3.88 -14.16 -20.04
N ALA A 254 -4.59 -13.74 -21.08
CA ALA A 254 -4.51 -12.41 -21.65
C ALA A 254 -4.86 -11.31 -20.65
N TYR A 255 -6.01 -11.47 -19.97
CA TYR A 255 -6.48 -10.56 -18.96
C TYR A 255 -5.52 -10.47 -17.77
N VAL A 256 -4.99 -11.62 -17.33
CA VAL A 256 -3.98 -11.71 -16.27
C VAL A 256 -2.69 -10.99 -16.67
N LEU A 257 -2.20 -11.20 -17.88
CA LEU A 257 -1.02 -10.51 -18.42
C LEU A 257 -1.22 -9.00 -18.45
N MET A 258 -2.38 -8.54 -18.93
CA MET A 258 -2.74 -7.13 -18.96
C MET A 258 -2.72 -6.52 -17.56
N ILE A 259 -3.37 -7.16 -16.57
CA ILE A 259 -3.37 -6.69 -15.19
C ILE A 259 -1.95 -6.62 -14.63
N ALA A 260 -1.13 -7.66 -14.85
CA ALA A 260 0.24 -7.70 -14.34
C ALA A 260 1.09 -6.56 -14.90
N ILE A 261 0.98 -6.27 -16.21
CA ILE A 261 1.72 -5.17 -16.86
C ILE A 261 1.24 -3.80 -16.34
N VAL A 262 -0.07 -3.57 -16.32
CA VAL A 262 -0.65 -2.28 -15.88
C VAL A 262 -0.29 -2.02 -14.41
N THR A 263 -0.44 -3.03 -13.56
CA THR A 263 -0.05 -2.95 -12.13
C THR A 263 1.44 -2.67 -12.00
N ALA A 264 2.28 -3.33 -12.79
CA ALA A 264 3.71 -3.13 -12.71
C ALA A 264 4.16 -1.72 -13.12
N VAL A 265 3.58 -1.18 -14.20
CA VAL A 265 3.84 0.20 -14.65
C VAL A 265 3.39 1.21 -13.60
N TRP A 266 2.16 1.06 -13.10
CA TRP A 266 1.60 1.96 -12.09
C TRP A 266 2.42 1.94 -10.81
N THR A 267 2.60 0.76 -10.20
CA THR A 267 3.34 0.63 -8.94
C THR A 267 4.79 1.08 -9.09
N ALA A 268 5.47 0.77 -10.20
CA ALA A 268 6.85 1.23 -10.42
C ALA A 268 6.95 2.77 -10.47
N ALA A 269 6.13 3.42 -11.29
CA ALA A 269 6.20 4.87 -11.47
C ALA A 269 5.80 5.62 -10.19
N ILE A 270 4.67 5.24 -9.57
CA ILE A 270 4.17 5.90 -8.36
C ILE A 270 5.08 5.64 -7.16
N ARG A 271 5.58 4.41 -6.99
CA ARG A 271 6.50 4.10 -5.88
C ARG A 271 7.81 4.89 -5.99
N ASN A 272 8.42 4.92 -7.18
CA ASN A 272 9.65 5.70 -7.39
C ASN A 272 9.40 7.17 -7.06
N HIS A 273 8.31 7.73 -7.57
CA HIS A 273 7.93 9.11 -7.30
C HIS A 273 7.69 9.42 -5.83
N ILE A 274 6.99 8.53 -5.09
CA ILE A 274 6.75 8.71 -3.66
C ILE A 274 8.08 8.67 -2.89
N PHE A 275 8.91 7.65 -3.10
CA PHE A 275 10.17 7.51 -2.37
C PHE A 275 11.14 8.67 -2.69
N ASP A 276 11.30 9.02 -3.96
CA ASP A 276 12.24 10.05 -4.41
C ASP A 276 11.84 11.47 -3.95
N ASN A 277 10.56 11.69 -3.63
CA ASN A 277 10.05 12.97 -3.14
C ASN A 277 9.62 12.91 -1.67
N SER A 278 10.08 11.90 -0.92
CA SER A 278 9.84 11.76 0.52
C SER A 278 11.13 11.89 1.31
N GLN A 279 11.12 12.68 2.38
CA GLN A 279 12.24 12.82 3.28
C GLN A 279 11.80 13.10 4.73
N PHE A 280 12.50 12.51 5.68
CA PHE A 280 12.52 13.00 7.05
C PHE A 280 13.63 14.04 7.15
N GLU A 281 13.27 15.29 7.40
CA GLU A 281 14.21 16.41 7.42
C GLU A 281 15.40 16.11 8.34
N ASN A 282 16.61 16.18 7.77
CA ASN A 282 17.89 15.88 8.43
C ASN A 282 18.02 14.48 9.08
N VAL A 283 17.09 13.56 8.82
CA VAL A 283 17.09 12.20 9.39
C VAL A 283 17.30 11.15 8.32
N ALA A 284 16.47 11.14 7.28
CA ALA A 284 16.58 10.14 6.21
C ALA A 284 15.95 10.60 4.90
N THR A 285 16.59 10.26 3.79
CA THR A 285 16.06 10.39 2.44
C THR A 285 15.90 9.01 1.81
N PHE A 286 14.96 8.91 0.89
CA PHE A 286 14.58 7.65 0.26
C PHE A 286 14.74 7.76 -1.26
N ASN A 287 15.11 6.66 -1.89
CA ASN A 287 15.12 6.55 -3.34
C ASN A 287 14.66 5.15 -3.76
N SER A 288 13.93 5.07 -4.87
CA SER A 288 13.46 3.79 -5.42
C SER A 288 13.71 3.70 -6.92
N GLU A 289 14.35 2.62 -7.35
CA GLU A 289 14.63 2.33 -8.77
C GLU A 289 13.85 1.10 -9.26
N LEU A 290 12.55 1.05 -8.99
CA LEU A 290 11.70 -0.05 -9.44
C LEU A 290 11.47 0.06 -10.95
N LYS A 291 11.96 -0.91 -11.73
CA LYS A 291 11.76 -0.97 -13.18
C LYS A 291 10.46 -1.72 -13.53
N PRO A 292 9.59 -1.19 -14.42
CA PRO A 292 8.31 -1.82 -14.75
C PRO A 292 8.44 -3.23 -15.33
N ILE A 293 9.36 -3.46 -16.27
CA ILE A 293 9.47 -4.75 -16.99
C ILE A 293 9.90 -5.89 -16.06
N PRO A 294 11.02 -5.79 -15.30
CA PRO A 294 11.38 -6.83 -14.33
C PRO A 294 10.29 -7.09 -13.29
N PHE A 295 9.55 -6.04 -12.89
CA PHE A 295 8.47 -6.17 -11.93
C PHE A 295 7.25 -6.87 -12.52
N ALA A 296 6.89 -6.57 -13.78
CA ALA A 296 5.85 -7.28 -14.52
C ALA A 296 6.16 -8.78 -14.68
N ILE A 297 7.42 -9.12 -15.02
CA ILE A 297 7.88 -10.52 -15.10
C ILE A 297 7.78 -11.19 -13.72
N LEU A 298 8.13 -10.48 -12.64
CA LEU A 298 7.99 -11.01 -11.29
C LEU A 298 6.52 -11.30 -10.97
N LEU A 299 5.62 -10.34 -11.19
CA LEU A 299 4.19 -10.49 -10.95
C LEU A 299 3.59 -11.65 -11.76
N LEU A 300 3.95 -11.74 -13.04
CA LEU A 300 3.50 -12.82 -13.93
C LEU A 300 3.95 -14.19 -13.41
N THR A 301 5.25 -14.36 -13.14
CA THR A 301 5.78 -15.64 -12.66
C THR A 301 5.22 -16.01 -11.28
N ASN A 302 4.96 -15.03 -10.43
CA ASN A 302 4.28 -15.24 -9.15
C ASN A 302 2.83 -15.69 -9.33
N MET A 303 2.07 -15.03 -10.20
CA MET A 303 0.69 -15.41 -10.50
C MET A 303 0.61 -16.82 -11.09
N LEU A 304 1.45 -17.14 -12.07
CA LEU A 304 1.49 -18.48 -12.67
C LEU A 304 1.82 -19.53 -11.60
N ALA A 305 2.84 -19.28 -10.76
CA ALA A 305 3.17 -20.19 -9.66
C ALA A 305 2.00 -20.38 -8.70
N ILE A 306 1.27 -19.31 -8.33
CA ILE A 306 0.09 -19.38 -7.47
C ILE A 306 -1.02 -20.20 -8.13
N VAL A 307 -1.35 -19.95 -9.39
CA VAL A 307 -2.41 -20.66 -10.12
C VAL A 307 -2.07 -22.15 -10.26
N PHE A 308 -0.88 -22.49 -10.73
CA PHE A 308 -0.48 -23.89 -10.93
C PHE A 308 -0.27 -24.68 -9.63
N SER A 309 -0.08 -24.00 -8.50
CA SER A 309 0.03 -24.62 -7.17
C SER A 309 -1.27 -24.57 -6.36
N LEU A 310 -2.39 -24.14 -6.96
CA LEU A 310 -3.67 -23.96 -6.28
C LEU A 310 -3.56 -23.07 -5.02
N GLY A 311 -2.76 -22.01 -5.10
CA GLY A 311 -2.56 -21.05 -4.03
C GLY A 311 -1.36 -21.34 -3.11
N LEU A 312 -0.80 -22.55 -3.14
CA LEU A 312 0.30 -22.94 -2.22
C LEU A 312 1.57 -22.12 -2.43
N ALA A 313 1.82 -21.59 -3.63
CA ALA A 313 2.98 -20.76 -3.92
C ALA A 313 2.89 -19.31 -3.38
N TYR A 314 1.77 -18.90 -2.78
CA TYR A 314 1.57 -17.54 -2.25
C TYR A 314 2.70 -17.07 -1.30
N PRO A 315 3.20 -17.89 -0.34
CA PRO A 315 4.30 -17.49 0.55
C PRO A 315 5.60 -17.17 -0.19
N TRP A 316 5.94 -17.97 -1.21
CA TRP A 316 7.12 -17.71 -2.05
C TRP A 316 6.95 -16.44 -2.88
N ALA A 317 5.77 -16.23 -3.47
CA ALA A 317 5.47 -15.02 -4.21
C ALA A 317 5.64 -13.76 -3.33
N LYS A 318 5.09 -13.79 -2.11
CA LYS A 318 5.22 -12.68 -1.15
C LYS A 318 6.68 -12.40 -0.78
N VAL A 319 7.47 -13.43 -0.48
CA VAL A 319 8.91 -13.30 -0.20
C VAL A 319 9.69 -12.74 -1.39
N ARG A 320 9.42 -13.23 -2.62
CA ARG A 320 10.10 -12.74 -3.83
C ARG A 320 9.78 -11.26 -4.08
N THR A 321 8.53 -10.84 -3.89
CA THR A 321 8.13 -9.43 -4.00
C THR A 321 8.82 -8.58 -2.96
N SER A 322 8.78 -8.95 -1.67
CA SER A 322 9.49 -8.19 -0.62
C SER A 322 10.99 -8.08 -0.89
N LYS A 323 11.63 -9.15 -1.37
CA LYS A 323 13.05 -9.14 -1.74
C LYS A 323 13.35 -8.19 -2.90
N MET A 324 12.51 -8.19 -3.94
CA MET A 324 12.68 -7.27 -5.07
C MET A 324 12.50 -5.82 -4.63
N LEU A 325 11.45 -5.51 -3.87
CA LEU A 325 11.20 -4.16 -3.37
C LEU A 325 12.33 -3.64 -2.48
N ALA A 326 12.88 -4.49 -1.60
CA ALA A 326 14.03 -4.14 -0.78
C ALA A 326 15.27 -3.80 -1.63
N ASN A 327 15.58 -4.64 -2.63
CA ASN A 327 16.76 -4.49 -3.50
C ASN A 327 16.77 -3.23 -4.38
N VAL A 328 15.59 -2.66 -4.64
CA VAL A 328 15.43 -1.41 -5.43
C VAL A 328 15.21 -0.19 -4.55
N THR A 329 15.22 -0.34 -3.22
CA THR A 329 15.03 0.76 -2.28
C THR A 329 16.35 1.12 -1.63
N THR A 330 16.76 2.36 -1.77
CA THR A 330 17.94 2.93 -1.11
C THR A 330 17.49 3.90 -0.03
N VAL A 331 18.15 3.84 1.12
CA VAL A 331 17.92 4.73 2.25
C VAL A 331 19.23 5.39 2.61
N THR A 332 19.22 6.71 2.69
CA THR A 332 20.35 7.51 3.15
C THR A 332 19.99 8.12 4.49
N ILE A 333 20.80 7.86 5.51
CA ILE A 333 20.58 8.28 6.89
C ILE A 333 21.57 9.38 7.25
N TYR A 334 21.10 10.38 7.97
CA TYR A 334 21.84 11.55 8.41
C TYR A 334 22.07 11.51 9.94
N PRO A 335 23.04 12.29 10.48
CA PRO A 335 23.43 12.23 11.89
C PRO A 335 22.28 12.46 12.89
N GLU A 336 21.27 13.27 12.55
CA GLU A 336 20.16 13.57 13.46
C GLU A 336 19.32 12.33 13.78
N ALA A 337 19.37 11.29 12.94
CA ALA A 337 18.69 10.02 13.19
C ALA A 337 19.16 9.32 14.48
N LEU A 338 20.39 9.59 14.95
CA LEU A 338 20.94 9.02 16.18
C LEU A 338 20.37 9.67 17.44
N ASN A 339 19.86 10.90 17.33
CA ASN A 339 19.36 11.69 18.46
C ASN A 339 17.85 11.60 18.64
N LEU A 340 17.17 10.81 17.80
CA LEU A 340 15.73 10.63 17.90
C LEU A 340 15.38 9.82 19.15
N ILE A 341 14.54 10.41 19.98
CA ILE A 341 14.01 9.80 21.20
C ILE A 341 12.53 9.48 20.97
N ASP A 342 12.05 8.36 21.52
CA ASP A 342 10.63 8.03 21.52
C ASP A 342 9.87 9.02 22.43
N THR A 343 9.27 10.05 21.84
CA THR A 343 8.56 11.12 22.56
C THR A 343 7.08 10.78 22.81
N GLN A 344 6.60 9.61 22.42
CA GLN A 344 5.17 9.30 22.34
C GLN A 344 4.62 8.48 23.53
N GLN A 345 5.29 8.49 24.68
CA GLN A 345 4.79 7.81 25.86
C GLN A 345 3.73 8.62 26.66
N GLU A 346 3.51 9.91 26.34
CA GLU A 346 2.84 10.82 27.30
C GLU A 346 1.50 11.48 26.90
N GLN A 347 1.01 11.46 25.66
CA GLN A 347 -0.21 12.22 25.32
C GLN A 347 -1.11 11.56 24.28
N GLN A 348 -2.10 10.77 24.72
CA GLN A 348 -3.36 10.60 23.99
C GLN A 348 -4.48 10.03 24.88
N SER A 349 -5.71 10.49 24.64
CA SER A 349 -6.94 10.08 25.34
C SER A 349 -7.20 8.58 25.19
N SER A 350 -7.48 7.90 26.31
CA SER A 350 -7.71 6.44 26.40
C SER A 350 -8.76 5.91 25.41
N PHE A 351 -9.77 6.73 25.09
CA PHE A 351 -10.83 6.36 24.14
C PHE A 351 -10.33 6.29 22.69
N ALA A 352 -9.50 7.25 22.27
CA ALA A 352 -8.91 7.26 20.93
C ALA A 352 -7.89 6.10 20.78
N GLU A 353 -7.17 5.79 21.86
CA GLU A 353 -6.25 4.66 21.91
C GLU A 353 -6.98 3.31 21.81
N GLU A 354 -8.09 3.15 22.54
CA GLU A 354 -8.89 1.93 22.45
C GLU A 354 -9.57 1.78 21.08
N ALA A 355 -10.08 2.87 20.51
CA ALA A 355 -10.64 2.89 19.16
C ALA A 355 -9.61 2.58 18.06
N ALA A 356 -8.39 3.12 18.14
CA ALA A 356 -7.29 2.82 17.21
C ALA A 356 -7.01 1.31 17.15
N ASN A 357 -6.97 0.67 18.32
CA ASN A 357 -6.72 -0.76 18.44
C ASN A 357 -7.82 -1.63 17.80
N VAL A 358 -9.04 -1.09 17.64
CA VAL A 358 -10.22 -1.80 17.15
C VAL A 358 -10.37 -1.69 15.62
N PHE A 359 -9.68 -0.78 14.94
CA PHE A 359 -9.86 -0.62 13.50
C PHE A 359 -8.56 -0.86 12.77
N ASP A 360 -8.27 -2.12 12.48
CA ASP A 360 -7.12 -2.51 11.69
C ASP A 360 -7.53 -2.66 10.22
N ILE A 361 -7.41 -1.57 9.45
CA ILE A 361 -7.52 -1.62 7.99
C ILE A 361 -6.12 -1.76 7.41
N ASP A 362 -5.86 -2.88 6.72
CA ASP A 362 -4.73 -3.01 5.81
C ASP A 362 -4.99 -2.15 4.58
N LEU A 363 -4.70 -0.85 4.69
CA LEU A 363 -4.42 -0.03 3.51
C LEU A 363 -3.02 -0.39 3.05
N SER A 364 -2.87 -1.53 2.35
CA SER A 364 -1.64 -1.81 1.61
C SER A 364 -1.56 -0.81 0.47
N LEU A 365 -0.84 0.29 0.68
CA LEU A 365 -0.59 1.26 -0.37
C LEU A 365 0.85 1.10 -0.83
N THR A 366 0.93 0.70 -2.10
CA THR A 366 2.07 0.27 -2.92
C THR A 366 2.67 -1.10 -2.63
#